data_AF-A0A964UHX4-F1
#
_entry.id   AF-A0A964UHX4-F1
#
_cell.length_a   1.000
_cell.length_b   1.000
_cell.length_c   1.000
_cell.angle_alpha   90.00
_cell.angle_beta   90.00
_cell.angle_gamma   90.00
#
_symmetry.space_group_name_H-M   'P 1'
#
loop_
_entity.id
_entity.type
_entity.pdbx_description
1 polymer ?
#
loop_
_entity_poly.entity_id
_entity_poly.type
_entity_poly.pdbx_seq_one_letter_code
_entity_poly.pdbx_strand_id
1 'polypeptide(L)'
;MQQLLSEDLLQELQIDKLPQEQQDATLERIGAILFESVMLRAADALPEGKQEEFAALLDSEKGNDPDALMDYLRNAMENFDELVGEEVLRFKAESKRFLNATEQGLGMNE
;
A
#
# COMPACT_ATOMS: atom_id res chain seq x y z
N MET A 1 -1.53 -3.41 -8.68
CA MET A 1 -1.30 -3.52 -7.21
C MET A 1 -1.13 -4.95 -6.74
N GLN A 2 -2.04 -5.89 -7.04
CA GLN A 2 -1.91 -7.29 -6.59
C GLN A 2 -0.58 -7.98 -6.98
N GLN A 3 0.03 -7.62 -8.13
CA GLN A 3 1.33 -8.20 -8.54
C GLN A 3 2.54 -7.69 -7.73
N LEU A 4 2.42 -6.55 -7.03
CA LEU A 4 3.46 -5.99 -6.16
C LEU A 4 3.42 -6.59 -4.74
N LEU A 5 2.29 -7.19 -4.37
CA LEU A 5 2.13 -8.03 -3.20
C LEU A 5 2.68 -9.43 -3.54
N SER A 6 4.00 -9.50 -3.75
CA SER A 6 4.68 -10.72 -4.18
C SER A 6 4.62 -11.82 -3.10
N GLU A 7 4.84 -13.07 -3.49
CA GLU A 7 5.01 -14.23 -2.57
C GLU A 7 6.00 -13.93 -1.43
N ASP A 8 6.99 -13.09 -1.70
CA ASP A 8 7.96 -12.57 -0.73
C ASP A 8 7.30 -11.87 0.47
N LEU A 9 6.27 -11.05 0.25
CA LEU A 9 5.56 -10.38 1.35
C LEU A 9 4.82 -11.38 2.25
N LEU A 10 4.20 -12.40 1.66
CA LEU A 10 3.49 -13.44 2.40
C LEU A 10 4.45 -14.22 3.29
N GLN A 11 5.61 -14.59 2.78
CA GLN A 11 6.64 -15.30 3.53
C GLN A 11 7.28 -14.41 4.60
N GLU A 12 7.63 -13.17 4.26
CA GLU A 12 8.27 -12.22 5.17
C GLU A 12 7.39 -11.86 6.38
N LEU A 13 6.07 -11.80 6.18
CA LEU A 13 5.09 -11.53 7.23
C LEU A 13 4.47 -12.80 7.83
N GLN A 14 4.95 -13.97 7.42
CA GLN A 14 4.46 -15.28 7.85
C GLN A 14 2.95 -15.51 7.61
N ILE A 15 2.38 -14.78 6.65
CA ILE A 15 0.98 -14.91 6.23
C ILE A 15 0.77 -16.24 5.51
N ASP A 16 1.81 -16.76 4.84
CA ASP A 16 1.82 -18.07 4.17
C ASP A 16 1.48 -19.24 5.11
N LYS A 17 1.60 -19.05 6.42
CA LYS A 17 1.23 -20.04 7.45
C LYS A 17 -0.25 -20.03 7.82
N LEU A 18 -1.00 -19.02 7.41
CA LEU A 18 -2.43 -18.91 7.70
C LEU A 18 -3.24 -19.81 6.75
N PRO A 19 -4.49 -20.18 7.11
CA PRO A 19 -5.42 -20.80 6.17
C PRO A 19 -5.66 -19.93 4.94
N GLN A 20 -5.84 -20.51 3.76
CA GLN A 20 -5.98 -19.79 2.48
C GLN A 20 -6.98 -18.61 2.55
N GLU A 21 -8.16 -18.84 3.12
CA GLU A 21 -9.19 -17.80 3.29
C GLU A 21 -8.68 -16.59 4.10
N GLN A 22 -7.86 -16.84 5.13
CA GLN A 22 -7.24 -15.79 5.93
C GLN A 22 -6.07 -15.14 5.22
N GLN A 23 -5.33 -15.87 4.38
CA GLN A 23 -4.30 -15.27 3.52
C GLN A 23 -4.92 -14.28 2.55
N ASP A 24 -5.98 -14.68 1.84
CA ASP A 24 -6.67 -13.85 0.86
C ASP A 24 -7.25 -12.59 1.52
N ALA A 25 -7.93 -12.74 2.66
CA ALA A 25 -8.48 -11.61 3.41
C ALA A 25 -7.38 -10.68 3.97
N THR A 26 -6.22 -11.22 4.35
CA THR A 26 -5.08 -10.42 4.82
C THR A 26 -4.45 -9.66 3.65
N LEU A 27 -4.25 -10.31 2.50
CA LEU A 27 -3.74 -9.67 1.29
C LEU A 27 -4.63 -8.53 0.81
N GLU A 28 -5.95 -8.74 0.83
CA GLU A 28 -6.91 -7.70 0.46
C GLU A 28 -6.77 -6.46 1.36
N ARG A 29 -6.67 -6.67 2.68
CA ARG A 29 -6.46 -5.59 3.65
C ARG A 29 -5.14 -4.86 3.44
N ILE A 30 -4.06 -5.60 3.21
CA ILE A 30 -2.75 -5.01 2.93
C ILE A 30 -2.82 -4.18 1.63
N GLY A 31 -3.46 -4.72 0.60
CA GLY A 31 -3.69 -4.01 -0.66
C GLY A 31 -4.43 -2.69 -0.46
N ALA A 32 -5.48 -2.67 0.37
CA ALA A 32 -6.21 -1.46 0.70
C ALA A 32 -5.34 -0.42 1.46
N ILE A 33 -4.57 -0.85 2.45
CA ILE A 33 -3.68 0.03 3.23
C ILE A 33 -2.62 0.66 2.33
N LEU A 34 -1.99 -0.14 1.46
CA LEU A 34 -1.00 0.36 0.51
C LEU A 34 -1.63 1.30 -0.51
N PHE A 35 -2.84 1.00 -0.98
CA PHE A 35 -3.55 1.87 -1.91
C PHE A 35 -3.76 3.25 -1.29
N GLU A 36 -4.30 3.30 -0.07
CA GLU A 36 -4.53 4.54 0.66
C GLU A 36 -3.22 5.31 0.91
N SER A 37 -2.16 4.61 1.33
CA SER A 37 -0.84 5.22 1.60
C SER A 37 -0.23 5.82 0.33
N VAL A 38 -0.31 5.09 -0.80
CA VAL A 38 0.13 5.56 -2.11
C VAL A 38 -0.72 6.77 -2.55
N MET A 39 -2.04 6.72 -2.41
CA MET A 39 -2.92 7.83 -2.78
C MET A 39 -2.58 9.11 -2.02
N LEU A 40 -2.41 9.05 -0.69
CA LEU A 40 -2.03 10.21 0.10
C LEU A 40 -0.69 10.78 -0.36
N ARG A 41 0.33 9.93 -0.46
CA ARG A 41 1.68 10.39 -0.80
C ARG A 41 1.79 10.89 -2.23
N ALA A 42 1.06 10.27 -3.17
CA ALA A 42 0.99 10.73 -4.54
C ALA A 42 0.25 12.07 -4.65
N ALA A 43 -0.85 12.25 -3.92
CA ALA A 43 -1.56 13.53 -3.88
C ALA A 43 -0.65 14.69 -3.40
N ASP A 44 0.17 14.45 -2.38
CA ASP A 44 1.15 15.42 -1.87
C ASP A 44 2.32 15.67 -2.84
N ALA A 45 2.70 14.64 -3.62
CA ALA A 45 3.80 14.70 -4.57
C ALA A 45 3.37 15.16 -5.98
N LEU A 46 2.07 15.32 -6.22
CA LEU A 46 1.55 15.76 -7.51
C LEU A 46 2.07 17.16 -7.84
N PRO A 47 2.52 17.39 -9.08
CA PRO A 47 2.88 18.74 -9.55
C PRO A 47 1.71 19.71 -9.35
N GLU A 48 1.99 20.97 -9.01
CA GLU A 48 0.95 21.99 -8.72
C GLU A 48 -0.12 22.09 -9.83
N GLY A 49 0.25 21.93 -11.11
CA GLY A 49 -0.69 21.95 -12.23
C GLY A 49 -1.56 20.70 -12.40
N LYS A 50 -1.28 19.61 -11.69
CA LYS A 50 -1.98 18.31 -11.78
C LYS A 50 -2.89 18.02 -10.60
N GLN A 51 -2.84 18.83 -9.55
CA GLN A 51 -3.67 18.67 -8.35
C GLN A 51 -5.15 18.94 -8.64
N GLU A 52 -5.46 19.98 -9.42
CA GLU A 52 -6.86 20.29 -9.81
C GLU A 52 -7.46 19.21 -10.70
N GLU A 53 -6.69 18.70 -11.67
CA GLU A 53 -7.09 17.58 -12.53
C GLU A 53 -7.38 16.32 -11.70
N PHE A 54 -6.56 16.04 -10.68
CA PHE A 54 -6.76 14.90 -9.78
C PHE A 54 -7.99 15.08 -8.88
N ALA A 55 -8.21 16.27 -8.32
CA ALA A 55 -9.40 16.58 -7.54
C ALA A 55 -10.68 16.40 -8.38
N ALA A 56 -10.68 16.90 -9.62
CA ALA A 56 -11.80 16.72 -10.54
C ALA A 56 -12.05 15.24 -10.90
N LEU A 57 -10.99 14.42 -10.98
CA LEU A 57 -11.11 12.98 -11.19
C LEU A 57 -11.78 12.30 -9.98
N LEU A 58 -11.40 12.67 -8.75
CA LEU A 58 -11.98 12.16 -7.52
C LEU A 58 -13.48 12.48 -7.39
N ASP A 59 -13.90 13.66 -7.84
CA ASP A 59 -15.31 14.08 -7.82
C ASP A 59 -16.15 13.46 -8.96
N SER A 60 -15.52 12.74 -9.89
CA SER A 60 -16.19 12.10 -11.03
C SER A 60 -16.62 10.66 -10.72
N GLU A 61 -17.39 10.04 -11.62
CA GLU A 61 -17.73 8.60 -11.52
C GLU A 61 -16.48 7.69 -11.46
N LYS A 62 -15.37 8.14 -12.04
CA LYS A 62 -14.08 7.42 -12.02
C LYS A 62 -13.32 7.57 -10.69
N GLY A 63 -13.74 8.47 -9.82
CA GLY A 63 -13.16 8.63 -8.48
C GLY A 63 -13.32 7.39 -7.60
N ASN A 64 -14.24 6.49 -7.96
CA ASN A 64 -14.45 5.21 -7.29
C ASN A 64 -13.78 4.02 -8.00
N ASP A 65 -13.01 4.27 -9.07
CA ASP A 65 -12.28 3.25 -9.82
C ASP A 65 -10.79 3.30 -9.45
N PRO A 66 -10.29 2.36 -8.63
CA PRO A 66 -8.91 2.33 -8.20
C PRO A 66 -7.92 2.25 -9.36
N ASP A 67 -8.26 1.54 -10.44
CA ASP A 67 -7.36 1.38 -11.59
C ASP A 67 -7.28 2.70 -12.36
N ALA A 68 -8.41 3.40 -12.55
CA ALA A 68 -8.43 4.71 -13.18
C ALA A 68 -7.62 5.76 -12.40
N LEU A 69 -7.69 5.75 -11.06
CA LEU A 69 -6.92 6.64 -10.21
C LEU A 69 -5.41 6.35 -10.29
N MET A 70 -5.02 5.07 -10.23
CA MET A 70 -3.62 4.66 -10.33
C MET A 70 -3.04 4.98 -11.72
N ASP A 71 -3.81 4.76 -12.78
CA ASP A 71 -3.39 5.08 -14.14
C ASP A 71 -3.20 6.59 -14.33
N TYR A 72 -4.08 7.41 -13.77
CA TYR A 72 -3.90 8.86 -13.78
C TYR A 72 -2.58 9.26 -13.11
N LEU A 73 -2.34 8.79 -11.88
CA LEU A 73 -1.15 9.17 -11.12
C LEU A 73 0.15 8.69 -11.80
N ARG A 74 0.13 7.48 -12.37
CA ARG A 74 1.23 6.95 -13.18
C ARG A 74 1.56 7.82 -14.38
N ASN A 75 0.56 8.42 -15.02
CA ASN A 75 0.75 9.31 -16.16
C ASN A 75 1.11 10.75 -15.73
N ALA A 76 0.63 11.18 -14.57
CA ALA A 76 0.85 12.52 -14.03
C ALA A 76 2.22 12.68 -13.36
N MET A 77 2.86 11.57 -12.94
CA MET A 77 4.11 11.56 -12.19
C MET A 77 5.11 10.57 -12.79
N GLU A 78 6.29 11.06 -13.16
CA GLU A 78 7.37 10.22 -13.72
C GLU A 78 7.91 9.18 -12.71
N ASN A 79 7.86 9.50 -11.41
CA ASN A 79 8.39 8.66 -10.33
C ASN A 79 7.30 7.87 -9.58
N PHE A 80 6.11 7.71 -10.16
CA PHE A 80 4.99 7.05 -9.48
C PHE A 80 5.31 5.60 -9.08
N ASP A 81 5.91 4.81 -9.97
CA ASP A 81 6.27 3.42 -9.68
C ASP A 81 7.30 3.30 -8.55
N GLU A 82 8.24 4.24 -8.49
CA GLU A 82 9.23 4.31 -7.42
C GLU A 82 8.54 4.61 -6.09
N LEU A 83 7.62 5.59 -6.06
CA LEU A 83 6.82 5.90 -4.87
C LEU A 83 6.04 4.69 -4.38
N VAL A 84 5.39 3.95 -5.29
CA VAL A 84 4.66 2.72 -4.92
C VAL A 84 5.62 1.69 -4.31
N GLY A 85 6.80 1.49 -4.91
CA GLY A 85 7.82 0.59 -4.38
C GLY A 85 8.30 0.99 -2.98
N GLU A 86 8.51 2.29 -2.75
CA GLU A 86 8.88 2.81 -1.44
C GLU A 86 7.80 2.58 -0.38
N GLU A 87 6.52 2.76 -0.71
CA GLU A 87 5.42 2.50 0.21
C GLU A 87 5.32 1.01 0.57
N VAL A 88 5.53 0.11 -0.39
CA VAL A 88 5.60 -1.33 -0.11
C VAL A 88 6.76 -1.66 0.83
N LEU A 89 7.95 -1.09 0.59
CA LEU A 89 9.11 -1.30 1.45
C LEU A 89 8.91 -0.73 2.86
N ARG A 90 8.31 0.46 2.96
CA ARG A 90 7.98 1.09 4.24
C ARG A 90 7.00 0.24 5.03
N PHE A 91 5.91 -0.19 4.39
CA PHE A 91 4.92 -1.06 5.00
C PHE A 91 5.54 -2.36 5.52
N LYS A 92 6.40 -3.01 4.71
CA LYS A 92 7.16 -4.20 5.14
C LYS A 92 8.00 -3.93 6.38
N ALA A 93 8.75 -2.85 6.40
CA ALA A 93 9.63 -2.50 7.51
C ALA A 93 8.84 -2.21 8.80
N GLU A 94 7.74 -1.46 8.69
CA GLU A 94 6.87 -1.13 9.81
C GLU A 94 6.16 -2.38 10.37
N SER A 95 5.65 -3.24 9.48
CA SER A 95 5.02 -4.50 9.85
C SER A 95 5.99 -5.43 10.59
N LYS A 96 7.22 -5.59 10.07
CA LYS A 96 8.28 -6.36 10.74
C LYS A 96 8.66 -5.77 12.09
N ARG A 97 8.76 -4.44 12.19
CA ARG A 97 9.03 -3.75 13.46
C ARG A 97 7.93 -4.02 14.47
N PHE A 98 6.66 -3.97 14.06
CA PHE A 98 5.53 -4.25 14.93
C PHE A 98 5.56 -5.70 15.43
N LEU A 99 5.75 -6.68 14.54
CA LEU A 99 5.87 -8.09 14.90
C LEU A 99 7.01 -8.35 15.90
N ASN A 100 8.20 -7.81 15.63
CA ASN A 100 9.36 -7.96 16.52
C ASN A 100 9.16 -7.26 17.87
N ALA A 101 8.50 -6.10 17.89
CA ALA A 101 8.18 -5.37 19.13
C ALA A 101 7.17 -6.14 19.98
N THR A 102 6.21 -6.83 19.38
CA THR A 102 5.28 -7.69 20.11
C THR A 102 5.93 -8.92 20.73
N GLU A 103 6.97 -9.49 20.09
CA GLU A 103 7.77 -10.58 20.68
C GLU A 103 8.62 -10.09 21.86
N GLN A 104 9.21 -8.90 21.78
CA GLN A 104 10.07 -8.34 22.83
C GLN A 104 9.27 -7.77 24.02
N GLY A 105 8.03 -7.32 23.80
CA GLY A 105 7.14 -6.85 24.87
C GLY A 105 6.56 -7.96 25.77
N LEU A 106 6.51 -9.20 25.29
CA LEU A 106 6.04 -10.36 26.05
C LEU A 106 7.15 -11.03 26.89
N GLY A 107 8.39 -10.60 26.75
CA GLY A 107 9.55 -11.10 27.52
C GLY A 107 9.84 -10.36 28.84
N MET A 108 8.97 -9.45 29.29
CA MET A 108 9.18 -8.68 30.54
C MET A 108 8.15 -9.00 31.65
N ASN A 109 7.74 -10.27 31.74
CA ASN A 109 7.05 -10.79 32.92
C ASN A 109 7.68 -12.14 33.33
N GLU A 110 8.91 -12.10 33.85
CA GLU A 110 9.46 -13.18 34.71
C GLU A 110 9.78 -12.61 36.09
#